data_AF-A0A849QZJ7-F1
#
_entry.id   AF-A0A849QZJ7-F1
#
_cell.length_a   1.000
_cell.length_b   1.000
_cell.length_c   1.000
_cell.angle_alpha   90.00
_cell.angle_beta   90.00
_cell.angle_gamma   90.00
#
_symmetry.space_group_name_H-M   'P 1'
#
loop_
_entity.id
_entity.type
_entity.pdbx_description
1 polymer ?
#
loop_
_entity_poly.entity_id
_entity_poly.type
_entity_poly.pdbx_seq_one_letter_code
_entity_poly.pdbx_strand_id
1 'polypeptide(L)'
;MPRYDGESMLMPAYVDDMENEALGVKVVSVFSCNKQQGLPIIHVAVLLLEANTGRPKALLEGGVLTAIRTGAASGEATDLLARSDSHVAAIFGVGVQARTQLEAICSAYILQVSEQVVRV
;
A
#
# COMPACT_ATOMS: atom_id res chain seq x y z
N MET A 1 -8.69 -0.29 19.39
CA MET A 1 -9.77 0.42 20.12
C MET A 1 -11.05 -0.42 20.12
N PRO A 2 -11.27 -1.28 21.14
CA PRO A 2 -12.34 -2.28 21.13
C PRO A 2 -13.75 -1.71 20.95
N ARG A 3 -14.02 -0.50 21.49
CA ARG A 3 -15.33 0.18 21.35
C ARG A 3 -15.72 0.47 19.90
N TYR A 4 -14.76 0.64 19.01
CA TYR A 4 -14.99 1.10 17.64
C TYR A 4 -14.59 0.06 16.59
N ASP A 5 -14.24 -1.16 17.01
CA ASP A 5 -13.72 -2.21 16.14
C ASP A 5 -12.60 -1.69 15.20
N GLY A 6 -11.70 -0.90 15.78
CA GLY A 6 -10.66 -0.20 15.06
C GLY A 6 -9.27 -0.56 15.58
N GLU A 7 -8.31 -0.55 14.68
CA GLU A 7 -6.90 -0.79 14.97
C GLU A 7 -6.06 0.38 14.47
N SER A 8 -5.04 0.76 15.23
CA SER A 8 -4.07 1.77 14.80
C SER A 8 -2.66 1.23 15.01
N MET A 9 -1.83 1.35 13.98
CA MET A 9 -0.45 0.88 13.98
C MET A 9 0.49 2.06 13.75
N LEU A 10 1.59 2.06 14.49
CA LEU A 10 2.72 2.96 14.31
C LEU A 10 3.84 2.17 13.63
N MET A 11 4.30 2.67 12.48
CA MET A 11 5.31 2.03 11.66
C MET A 11 6.47 3.01 11.44
N PRO A 12 7.41 3.10 12.40
CA PRO A 12 8.65 3.84 12.22
C PRO A 12 9.58 3.11 11.25
N ALA A 13 10.32 3.87 10.45
CA ALA A 13 11.43 3.36 9.66
C ALA A 13 12.50 4.44 9.49
N TYR A 14 13.74 3.99 9.47
CA TYR A 14 14.88 4.75 8.99
C TYR A 14 15.47 3.98 7.81
N VAL A 15 15.71 4.69 6.71
CA VAL A 15 16.35 4.17 5.51
C VAL A 15 17.56 5.05 5.23
N ASP A 16 18.70 4.41 5.05
CA ASP A 16 19.95 5.00 4.62
C ASP A 16 20.45 4.13 3.47
N ASP A 17 20.14 4.55 2.25
CA ASP A 17 20.79 4.02 1.06
C ASP A 17 21.87 5.03 0.59
N MET A 18 22.83 4.56 -0.21
CA MET A 18 24.00 5.36 -0.63
C MET A 18 23.63 6.71 -1.27
N GLU A 19 22.38 6.93 -1.66
CA GLU A 19 21.87 8.13 -2.33
C GLU A 19 20.80 8.88 -1.51
N ASN A 20 20.13 8.23 -0.54
CA ASN A 20 18.98 8.78 0.18
C ASN A 20 18.99 8.40 1.66
N GLU A 21 18.75 9.41 2.50
CA GLU A 21 18.49 9.27 3.92
C GLU A 21 17.05 9.70 4.23
N ALA A 22 16.26 8.81 4.86
CA ALA A 22 14.87 9.07 5.22
C ALA A 22 14.51 8.50 6.59
N LEU A 23 14.07 9.37 7.51
CA LEU A 23 13.47 8.99 8.78
C LEU A 23 11.98 9.33 8.76
N GLY A 24 11.12 8.35 9.02
CA GLY A 24 9.68 8.59 9.04
C GLY A 24 8.88 7.66 9.93
N VAL A 25 7.68 8.11 10.27
CA VAL A 25 6.67 7.32 10.99
C VAL A 25 5.37 7.38 10.21
N LYS A 26 4.85 6.21 9.87
CA LYS A 26 3.48 6.07 9.37
C LYS A 26 2.55 5.69 10.51
N VAL A 27 1.48 6.45 10.67
CA VAL A 27 0.33 6.08 11.50
C VAL A 27 -0.77 5.61 10.55
N VAL A 28 -1.17 4.35 10.67
CA VAL A 28 -2.27 3.79 9.87
C VAL A 28 -3.36 3.30 10.81
N SER A 29 -4.60 3.67 10.49
CA SER A 29 -5.80 3.30 11.22
C SER A 29 -6.74 2.51 10.31
N VAL A 30 -7.19 1.35 10.77
CA VAL A 30 -8.10 0.44 10.08
C VAL A 30 -9.38 0.32 10.90
N PHE A 31 -10.50 0.77 10.35
CA PHE A 31 -11.81 0.81 11.01
C PHE A 31 -12.85 0.16 10.10
N SER A 32 -13.12 -1.13 10.32
CA SER A 32 -14.02 -1.92 9.45
C SER A 32 -15.42 -1.33 9.34
N CYS A 33 -15.91 -0.72 10.42
CA CYS A 33 -17.23 -0.08 10.49
C CYS A 33 -17.36 1.23 9.70
N ASN A 34 -16.26 1.85 9.25
CA ASN A 34 -16.31 3.13 8.49
C ASN A 34 -17.13 3.03 7.21
N LYS A 35 -17.20 1.83 6.61
CA LYS A 35 -18.02 1.58 5.42
C LYS A 35 -19.50 1.92 5.65
N GLN A 36 -20.02 1.72 6.87
CA GLN A 36 -21.41 2.05 7.23
C GLN A 36 -21.66 3.56 7.29
N GLN A 37 -20.59 4.35 7.45
CA GLN A 37 -20.61 5.81 7.53
C GLN A 37 -20.18 6.47 6.21
N GLY A 38 -19.95 5.68 5.15
CA GLY A 38 -19.46 6.18 3.87
C GLY A 38 -17.99 6.64 3.90
N LEU A 39 -17.23 6.26 4.93
CA LEU A 39 -15.82 6.63 5.09
C LEU A 39 -14.89 5.51 4.58
N PRO A 40 -13.67 5.84 4.12
CA PRO A 40 -12.62 4.85 3.89
C PRO A 40 -12.35 4.01 5.14
N ILE A 41 -12.08 2.71 4.94
CA ILE A 41 -11.73 1.80 6.05
C ILE A 41 -10.32 2.09 6.57
N ILE A 42 -9.43 2.61 5.72
CA ILE A 42 -8.04 2.88 6.04
C ILE A 42 -7.79 4.39 5.97
N HIS A 43 -7.23 4.95 7.04
CA HIS A 43 -6.73 6.32 7.11
C HIS A 43 -5.26 6.30 7.49
N VAL A 44 -4.46 7.16 6.86
CA VAL A 44 -3.00 7.14 7.06
C VAL A 44 -2.45 8.56 7.12
N ALA A 45 -1.54 8.79 8.06
CA ALA A 45 -0.68 9.95 8.07
C ALA A 45 0.79 9.49 8.09
N VAL A 46 1.65 10.19 7.36
CA VAL A 46 3.10 9.95 7.35
C VAL A 46 3.80 11.21 7.80
N LEU A 47 4.54 11.11 8.90
CA LEU A 47 5.44 12.15 9.39
C LEU A 47 6.86 11.83 8.89
N LEU A 48 7.44 12.74 8.12
CA LEU A 48 8.84 12.69 7.71
C LEU A 48 9.67 13.61 8.61
N LEU A 49 10.83 13.14 9.04
CA LEU A 49 11.75 13.82 9.94
C LEU A 49 13.12 13.96 9.27
N GLU A 50 13.84 15.03 9.61
CA GLU A 50 15.29 15.09 9.38
C GLU A 50 15.98 14.01 10.23
N ALA A 51 16.77 13.13 9.62
CA ALA A 51 17.39 12.03 10.35
C ALA A 51 18.46 12.50 11.35
N ASN A 52 19.20 13.56 11.00
CA ASN A 52 20.27 14.10 11.83
C ASN A 52 19.79 14.96 13.01
N THR A 53 18.64 15.63 12.91
CA THR A 53 18.14 16.54 13.96
C THR A 53 16.82 16.10 14.58
N GLY A 54 16.09 15.17 13.96
CA GLY A 54 14.74 14.79 14.35
C GLY A 54 13.67 15.86 14.06
N ARG A 55 14.00 16.97 13.39
CA ARG A 55 13.04 18.04 13.10
C ARG A 55 11.98 17.56 12.11
N PRO A 56 10.68 17.89 12.32
CA PRO A 56 9.64 17.61 11.35
C PRO A 56 9.93 18.27 10.00
N LYS A 57 9.98 17.45 8.94
CA LYS A 57 10.20 17.89 7.57
C LYS A 57 8.89 18.01 6.80
N ALA A 58 7.98 17.06 6.97
CA ALA A 58 6.68 17.06 6.31
C ALA A 58 5.66 16.18 7.04
N LEU A 59 4.38 16.50 6.89
CA LEU A 59 3.25 15.64 7.25
C LEU A 59 2.42 15.41 5.99
N LEU A 60 2.22 14.15 5.61
CA LEU A 60 1.51 13.77 4.39
C LEU A 60 0.28 12.93 4.72
N GLU A 61 -0.80 13.13 3.96
CA GLU A 61 -1.85 12.11 3.82
C GLU A 61 -1.22 10.88 3.17
N GLY A 62 -1.34 9.73 3.82
CA GLY A 62 -0.58 8.53 3.48
C GLY A 62 -1.37 7.46 2.73
N GLY A 63 -2.64 7.70 2.40
CA GLY A 63 -3.53 6.71 1.80
C GLY A 63 -3.05 6.27 0.43
N VAL A 64 -2.79 7.23 -0.45
CA VAL A 64 -2.23 6.95 -1.80
C VAL A 64 -0.85 6.33 -1.69
N LEU A 65 0.04 6.88 -0.85
CA LEU A 65 1.38 6.35 -0.64
C LEU A 65 1.33 4.89 -0.14
N THR A 66 0.39 4.58 0.76
CA THR A 66 0.19 3.22 1.26
C THR A 66 -0.28 2.27 0.18
N ALA A 67 -1.18 2.70 -0.71
CA ALA A 67 -1.62 1.88 -1.84
C ALA A 67 -0.45 1.60 -2.81
N ILE A 68 0.23 2.66 -3.29
CA ILE A 68 1.34 2.54 -4.25
C ILE A 68 2.43 1.62 -3.70
N ARG A 69 2.93 1.87 -2.49
CA ARG A 69 4.03 1.06 -1.92
C ARG A 69 3.62 -0.39 -1.65
N THR A 70 2.34 -0.65 -1.39
CA THR A 70 1.84 -2.02 -1.18
C THR A 70 1.76 -2.75 -2.52
N GLY A 71 1.24 -2.09 -3.56
CA GLY A 71 1.26 -2.61 -4.94
C GLY A 71 2.68 -2.88 -5.42
N ALA A 72 3.60 -1.91 -5.29
CA ALA A 72 4.99 -2.03 -5.70
C ALA A 72 5.72 -3.20 -5.02
N ALA A 73 5.53 -3.39 -3.71
CA ALA A 73 6.12 -4.52 -2.99
C ALA A 73 5.63 -5.87 -3.55
N SER A 74 4.34 -5.98 -3.88
CA SER A 74 3.79 -7.18 -4.49
C SER A 74 4.19 -7.34 -5.97
N GLY A 75 4.34 -6.25 -6.71
CA GLY A 75 4.85 -6.25 -8.08
C GLY A 75 6.28 -6.80 -8.15
N GLU A 76 7.17 -6.29 -7.29
CA GLU A 76 8.55 -6.79 -7.16
C GLU A 76 8.58 -8.27 -6.76
N ALA A 77 7.77 -8.66 -5.76
CA ALA A 77 7.65 -10.06 -5.38
C ALA A 77 7.13 -10.93 -6.55
N THR A 78 6.26 -10.39 -7.40
CA THR A 78 5.75 -11.09 -8.58
C THR A 78 6.84 -11.25 -9.63
N ASP A 79 7.61 -10.19 -9.92
CA ASP A 79 8.73 -10.23 -10.88
C ASP A 79 9.79 -11.28 -10.50
N LEU A 80 10.09 -11.38 -9.20
CA LEU A 80 11.09 -12.33 -8.69
C LEU A 80 10.58 -13.77 -8.59
N LEU A 81 9.28 -14.00 -8.37
CA LEU A 81 8.75 -15.31 -7.96
C LEU A 81 7.76 -15.94 -8.95
N ALA A 82 7.14 -15.16 -9.84
CA ALA A 82 6.20 -15.69 -10.83
C ALA A 82 6.94 -16.36 -11.99
N ARG A 83 6.23 -17.24 -12.72
CA ARG A 83 6.80 -17.84 -13.93
C ARG A 83 7.00 -16.74 -14.99
N SER A 84 8.11 -16.79 -15.71
CA SER A 84 8.44 -15.83 -16.76
C SER A 84 7.43 -15.79 -17.92
N ASP A 85 6.63 -16.84 -18.10
CA ASP A 85 5.60 -16.95 -19.14
C ASP A 85 4.19 -16.57 -18.63
N SER A 86 4.08 -15.97 -17.45
CA SER A 86 2.79 -15.56 -16.87
C SER A 86 2.15 -14.43 -17.66
N HIS A 87 0.90 -14.65 -18.10
CA HIS A 87 0.14 -13.70 -18.90
C HIS A 87 -1.31 -13.52 -18.42
N VAL A 88 -1.69 -14.15 -17.30
CA VAL A 88 -3.03 -14.03 -16.69
C VAL A 88 -2.86 -13.79 -15.20
N ALA A 89 -3.52 -12.76 -14.67
CA ALA A 89 -3.60 -12.49 -13.25
C ALA A 89 -5.05 -12.60 -12.76
N ALA A 90 -5.25 -13.28 -11.63
CA ALA A 90 -6.55 -13.35 -10.96
C ALA A 90 -6.59 -12.36 -9.80
N ILE A 91 -7.66 -11.56 -9.72
CA ILE A 91 -7.84 -10.56 -8.67
C ILE A 91 -9.04 -10.94 -7.82
N PHE A 92 -8.80 -11.18 -6.52
CA PHE A 92 -9.85 -11.42 -5.54
C PHE A 92 -10.05 -10.16 -4.67
N GLY A 93 -11.21 -9.51 -4.85
CA GLY A 93 -11.55 -8.24 -4.21
C GLY A 93 -11.19 -7.02 -5.09
N VAL A 94 -12.11 -6.06 -5.18
CA VAL A 94 -12.01 -4.90 -6.10
C VAL A 94 -11.87 -3.56 -5.35
N GLY A 95 -11.12 -3.58 -4.25
CA GLY A 95 -10.85 -2.40 -3.42
C GLY A 95 -9.69 -1.53 -3.93
N VAL A 96 -9.33 -0.50 -3.17
CA VAL A 96 -8.24 0.44 -3.52
C VAL A 96 -6.91 -0.26 -3.79
N GLN A 97 -6.58 -1.30 -3.00
CA GLN A 97 -5.32 -2.04 -3.18
C GLN A 97 -5.30 -2.84 -4.48
N ALA A 98 -6.43 -3.38 -4.94
CA ALA A 98 -6.49 -4.20 -6.15
C ALA A 98 -5.99 -3.45 -7.39
N ARG A 99 -6.23 -2.13 -7.46
CA ARG A 99 -5.77 -1.28 -8.55
C ARG A 99 -4.26 -1.17 -8.60
N THR A 100 -3.64 -0.78 -7.49
CA THR A 100 -2.18 -0.61 -7.40
C THR A 100 -1.42 -1.94 -7.49
N GLN A 101 -2.03 -3.03 -7.02
CA GLN A 101 -1.54 -4.39 -7.24
C GLN A 101 -1.49 -4.74 -8.73
N LEU A 102 -2.60 -4.56 -9.45
CA LEU A 102 -2.65 -4.83 -10.88
C LEU A 102 -1.70 -3.92 -11.67
N GLU A 103 -1.66 -2.62 -11.35
CA GLU A 103 -0.73 -1.67 -11.97
C GLU A 103 0.73 -2.11 -11.82
N ALA A 104 1.14 -2.56 -10.63
CA ALA A 104 2.50 -3.02 -10.37
C ALA A 104 2.83 -4.35 -11.07
N ILE A 105 1.87 -5.27 -11.18
CA ILE A 105 2.08 -6.50 -11.96
C ILE A 105 2.25 -6.16 -13.45
N CYS A 106 1.42 -5.25 -13.98
CA CYS A 106 1.47 -4.80 -15.37
C CYS A 106 2.76 -4.03 -15.72
N SER A 107 3.48 -3.46 -14.75
CA SER A 107 4.79 -2.84 -15.02
C SER A 107 5.90 -3.85 -15.27
N ALA A 108 5.74 -5.10 -14.84
CA ALA A 108 6.70 -6.19 -15.05
C ALA A 108 6.24 -7.19 -16.14
N TYR A 109 4.92 -7.39 -16.31
CA TYR A 109 4.36 -8.40 -17.21
C TYR A 109 3.34 -7.81 -18.19
N ILE A 110 3.29 -8.37 -19.41
CA ILE A 110 2.21 -8.11 -20.37
C ILE A 110 1.08 -9.10 -20.11
N LEU A 111 -0.01 -8.63 -19.50
CA LEU A 111 -1.17 -9.45 -19.18
C LEU A 111 -2.20 -9.46 -20.32
N GLN A 112 -2.81 -10.61 -20.54
CA GLN A 112 -4.02 -10.76 -21.35
C GLN A 112 -5.22 -10.26 -20.56
N VAL A 113 -5.97 -9.35 -21.16
CA VAL A 113 -7.24 -8.86 -20.58
C VAL A 113 -8.36 -9.78 -21.05
N SER A 114 -8.99 -10.49 -20.12
CA SER A 114 -10.26 -11.18 -20.37
C SER A 114 -11.30 -10.74 -19.34
N GLU A 115 -12.52 -10.43 -19.78
CA GLU A 115 -13.64 -10.10 -18.90
C GLU A 115 -14.24 -11.39 -18.31
N GLN A 116 -13.48 -12.06 -17.44
CA GLN A 116 -14.01 -13.15 -16.62
C GLN A 116 -14.16 -12.67 -15.19
N VAL A 117 -15.33 -12.11 -14.87
CA VAL A 117 -15.71 -11.80 -13.50
C VAL A 117 -16.08 -13.11 -12.80
N VAL A 118 -15.08 -13.75 -12.20
CA VAL A 118 -15.34 -14.86 -11.27
C VAL A 118 -15.92 -14.26 -10.01
N ARG A 119 -17.25 -14.36 -9.84
CA ARG A 119 -17.90 -14.08 -8.56
C ARG A 119 -17.54 -15.21 -7.60
N VAL A 120 -16.65 -14.93 -6.66
CA VAL A 120 -16.43 -15.78 -5.47
C VAL A 120 -17.50 -15.46 -4.43
#